data_AF-A0A3A0AGI1-F1
#
_entry.id   AF-A0A3A0AGI1-F1
#
_cell.length_a   1.000
_cell.length_b   1.000
_cell.length_c   1.000
_cell.angle_alpha   90.00
_cell.angle_beta   90.00
_cell.angle_gamma   90.00
#
_symmetry.space_group_name_H-M   'P 1'
#
loop_
_entity.id
_entity.type
_entity.pdbx_description
1 polymer ?
#
loop_
_entity_poly.entity_id
_entity_poly.type
_entity_poly.pdbx_seq_one_letter_code
_entity_poly.pdbx_strand_id
1 'polypeptide(L)'
;MDPVSVRLARTALLWLVLGAALGGLMLSDALVPGAWKLWFSPTHGHILFVGWFLQFAVGVGYWLLPRKRMPECPLGYREDVALAAYALLNAGLALRVIAEPIQRSGNPSDLLDWSLAASSLLQFAAIVIFTVQLWRRIIPRRASRSLDAS
;
A
#
# COMPACT_ATOMS: atom_id res chain seq x y z
N MET A 1 18.91 -2.93 1.58
CA MET A 1 17.52 -2.48 1.84
C MET A 1 17.28 -2.53 3.33
N ASP A 2 16.58 -1.55 3.89
CA ASP A 2 16.19 -1.57 5.30
C ASP A 2 15.03 -2.54 5.58
N PRO A 3 14.81 -2.93 6.86
CA PRO A 3 13.77 -3.89 7.21
C PRO A 3 12.36 -3.48 6.76
N VAL A 4 12.02 -2.18 6.78
CA VAL A 4 10.70 -1.68 6.38
C VAL A 4 10.49 -1.85 4.88
N SER A 5 11.45 -1.42 4.06
CA SER A 5 11.41 -1.64 2.61
C SER A 5 11.29 -3.12 2.24
N VAL A 6 12.04 -4.00 2.92
CA VAL A 6 11.95 -5.44 2.66
C VAL A 6 10.57 -6.00 3.03
N ARG A 7 10.00 -5.59 4.16
CA ARG A 7 8.65 -6.01 4.58
C ARG A 7 7.59 -5.56 3.56
N LEU A 8 7.57 -4.27 3.21
CA LEU A 8 6.66 -3.69 2.23
C LEU A 8 6.75 -4.40 0.88
N ALA A 9 7.96 -4.63 0.36
CA ALA A 9 8.15 -5.29 -0.93
C ALA A 9 7.66 -6.75 -0.89
N ARG A 10 8.02 -7.51 0.16
CA ARG A 10 7.60 -8.91 0.29
C ARG A 10 6.08 -9.05 0.39
N THR A 11 5.43 -8.24 1.22
CA THR A 11 3.96 -8.26 1.32
C THR A 11 3.29 -7.78 0.05
N ALA A 12 3.88 -6.81 -0.67
CA ALA A 12 3.34 -6.37 -1.95
C ALA A 12 3.37 -7.48 -3.02
N LEU A 13 4.43 -8.28 -3.06
CA LEU A 13 4.52 -9.44 -3.95
C LEU A 13 3.51 -10.52 -3.55
N LEU A 14 3.28 -10.72 -2.26
CA LEU A 14 2.23 -11.62 -1.78
C LEU A 14 0.84 -11.14 -2.24
N TRP A 15 0.53 -9.86 -2.07
CA TRP A 15 -0.72 -9.27 -2.56
C TRP A 15 -0.85 -9.34 -4.08
N LEU A 16 0.25 -9.23 -4.84
CA LEU A 16 0.24 -9.42 -6.30
C LEU A 16 -0.22 -10.84 -6.66
N VAL A 17 0.36 -11.86 -6.02
CA VAL A 17 -0.01 -13.26 -6.26
C VAL A 17 -1.48 -13.50 -5.90
N LEU A 18 -1.93 -13.00 -4.74
CA LEU A 18 -3.32 -13.12 -4.32
C LEU A 18 -4.28 -12.39 -5.26
N GLY A 19 -3.93 -11.18 -5.69
CA GLY A 19 -4.72 -10.40 -6.64
C GLY A 19 -4.81 -11.06 -8.00
N ALA A 20 -3.70 -11.59 -8.52
CA ALA A 20 -3.68 -12.33 -9.78
C ALA A 20 -4.53 -13.61 -9.70
N ALA A 21 -4.43 -14.36 -8.61
CA ALA A 21 -5.26 -15.55 -8.38
C ALA A 21 -6.75 -15.19 -8.32
N LEU A 22 -7.11 -14.11 -7.61
CA LEU A 22 -8.49 -13.63 -7.52
C LEU A 22 -9.00 -13.13 -8.88
N GLY A 23 -8.16 -12.45 -9.66
CA GLY A 23 -8.48 -12.06 -11.04
C GLY A 23 -8.75 -13.27 -11.93
N GLY A 24 -7.95 -14.33 -11.81
CA GLY A 24 -8.19 -15.61 -12.47
C GLY A 24 -9.53 -16.24 -12.07
N LEU A 25 -9.87 -16.23 -10.78
CA LEU A 25 -11.18 -16.69 -10.29
C LEU A 25 -12.32 -15.87 -10.90
N MET A 26 -12.20 -14.55 -10.94
CA MET A 26 -13.22 -13.68 -11.53
C MET A 26 -13.41 -13.88 -13.04
N LEU A 27 -12.37 -14.31 -13.77
CA LEU A 27 -12.49 -14.68 -15.19
C LEU A 27 -13.25 -16.00 -15.38
N SER A 28 -13.27 -16.87 -14.37
CA SER A 28 -14.02 -18.13 -14.38
C SER A 28 -15.52 -17.96 -14.11
N ASP A 29 -16.00 -16.73 -13.91
CA ASP A 29 -17.40 -16.43 -13.57
C ASP A 29 -18.42 -16.91 -14.62
N ALA A 30 -18.01 -16.99 -15.89
CA ALA A 30 -18.84 -17.56 -16.96
C ALA A 30 -18.89 -19.11 -16.93
N LEU A 31 -17.95 -19.75 -16.23
CA LEU A 31 -17.79 -21.21 -16.15
C LEU A 31 -18.35 -21.78 -14.85
N VAL A 32 -18.36 -20.98 -13.77
CA VAL A 32 -18.77 -21.40 -12.43
C VAL A 32 -19.85 -20.44 -11.91
N PRO A 33 -21.07 -20.92 -11.62
CA PRO A 33 -22.11 -20.11 -11.00
C PRO A 33 -21.63 -19.53 -9.66
N GLY A 34 -21.75 -18.22 -9.47
CA GLY A 34 -21.35 -17.58 -8.19
C GLY A 34 -21.26 -16.06 -8.18
N ALA A 35 -21.41 -15.37 -9.33
CA ALA A 35 -21.31 -13.91 -9.42
C ALA A 35 -20.01 -13.37 -8.80
N TRP A 36 -18.93 -14.13 -8.92
CA TRP A 36 -17.60 -13.85 -8.37
C TRP A 36 -17.11 -12.48 -8.81
N LYS A 37 -17.36 -12.14 -10.08
CA LYS A 37 -16.98 -10.82 -10.62
C LYS A 37 -17.71 -9.68 -9.91
N LEU A 38 -18.99 -9.85 -9.56
CA LEU A 38 -19.76 -8.84 -8.85
C LEU A 38 -19.25 -8.63 -7.42
N TRP A 39 -18.97 -9.73 -6.70
CA TRP A 39 -18.58 -9.66 -5.29
C TRP A 39 -17.15 -9.16 -5.11
N PHE A 40 -16.22 -9.60 -5.96
CA PHE A 40 -14.80 -9.37 -5.76
C PHE A 40 -14.21 -8.23 -6.58
N SER A 41 -14.91 -7.67 -7.57
CA SER A 41 -14.31 -6.66 -8.48
C SER A 41 -13.67 -5.46 -7.75
N PRO A 42 -14.36 -4.80 -6.81
CA PRO A 42 -13.76 -3.67 -6.09
C PRO A 42 -12.63 -4.11 -5.14
N THR A 43 -12.79 -5.26 -4.49
CA THR A 43 -11.77 -5.85 -3.61
C THR A 43 -10.51 -6.22 -4.38
N HIS A 44 -10.64 -6.81 -5.57
CA HIS A 44 -9.55 -7.09 -6.48
C HIS A 44 -8.80 -5.81 -6.88
N GLY A 45 -9.53 -4.73 -7.17
CA GLY A 45 -8.95 -3.41 -7.40
C GLY A 45 -8.12 -2.92 -6.21
N HIS A 46 -8.63 -3.05 -4.98
CA HIS A 46 -7.90 -2.67 -3.77
C HIS A 46 -6.68 -3.55 -3.50
N ILE A 47 -6.77 -4.87 -3.70
CA ILE A 47 -5.64 -5.79 -3.55
C ILE A 47 -4.50 -5.42 -4.52
N LEU A 48 -4.81 -5.22 -5.81
CA LEU A 48 -3.78 -4.90 -6.79
C LEU A 48 -3.24 -3.48 -6.66
N PHE A 49 -4.11 -2.48 -6.46
CA PHE A 49 -3.66 -1.10 -6.38
C PHE A 49 -2.99 -0.78 -5.04
N VAL A 50 -3.64 -1.07 -3.92
CA VAL A 50 -3.13 -0.72 -2.58
C VAL A 50 -2.15 -1.79 -2.08
N GLY A 51 -2.56 -3.06 -2.11
CA GLY A 51 -1.77 -4.17 -1.57
C GLY A 51 -0.49 -4.42 -2.34
N TRP A 52 -0.56 -4.43 -3.67
CA TRP A 52 0.61 -4.61 -4.54
C TRP A 52 1.25 -3.29 -4.93
N PHE A 53 0.63 -2.51 -5.84
CA PHE A 53 1.33 -1.44 -6.55
C PHE A 53 1.81 -0.31 -5.63
N LEU A 54 0.90 0.28 -4.85
CA LEU A 54 1.20 1.36 -3.90
C LEU A 54 2.24 0.89 -2.88
N GLN A 55 2.01 -0.26 -2.26
CA GLN A 55 2.87 -0.79 -1.22
C GLN A 55 4.29 -1.09 -1.74
N PHE A 56 4.40 -1.66 -2.95
CA PHE A 56 5.68 -1.87 -3.62
C PHE A 56 6.37 -0.54 -3.93
N ALA A 57 5.65 0.43 -4.50
CA ALA A 57 6.20 1.74 -4.83
C ALA A 57 6.72 2.48 -3.59
N VAL A 58 5.98 2.43 -2.47
CA VAL A 58 6.40 2.99 -1.18
C VAL A 58 7.63 2.26 -0.64
N GLY A 59 7.63 0.92 -0.67
CA GLY A 59 8.77 0.12 -0.23
C GLY A 59 10.05 0.43 -1.01
N VAL A 60 9.94 0.55 -2.33
CA VAL A 60 11.04 0.98 -3.21
C VAL A 60 11.41 2.44 -2.93
N GLY A 61 10.45 3.33 -2.70
CA GLY A 61 10.68 4.73 -2.37
C GLY A 61 11.51 4.91 -1.09
N TYR A 62 11.24 4.12 -0.05
CA TYR A 62 12.04 4.12 1.19
C TYR A 62 13.50 3.66 0.98
N TRP A 63 13.72 2.79 0.00
CA TRP A 63 15.05 2.29 -0.35
C TRP A 63 15.81 3.23 -1.29
N LEU A 64 15.12 3.77 -2.30
CA LEU A 64 15.70 4.58 -3.36
C LEU A 64 15.99 6.01 -2.93
N LEU A 65 15.08 6.63 -2.16
CA LEU A 65 15.24 8.02 -1.76
C LEU A 65 16.37 8.19 -0.74
N PRO A 66 17.21 9.22 -0.88
CA PRO A 66 18.38 9.43 -0.03
C PRO A 66 17.96 9.57 1.44
N ARG A 67 18.59 8.77 2.31
CA ARG A 67 18.31 8.74 3.75
C ARG A 67 19.04 9.81 4.56
N LYS A 68 20.21 10.28 4.09
CA LYS A 68 21.15 11.09 4.88
C LYS A 68 21.50 12.41 4.20
N ARG A 69 21.47 13.50 4.96
CA ARG A 69 22.32 14.68 4.73
C ARG A 69 23.53 14.70 5.68
N MET A 70 23.44 14.04 6.84
CA MET A 70 24.52 13.76 7.81
C MET A 70 24.17 12.51 8.65
N PRO A 71 25.14 11.80 9.29
CA PRO A 71 24.89 10.61 10.12
C PRO A 71 23.97 10.86 11.32
N GLU A 72 23.96 12.09 11.84
CA GLU A 72 23.31 12.47 13.11
C GLU A 72 21.84 12.91 12.94
N CYS A 73 21.41 13.23 11.72
CA CYS A 73 20.05 13.69 11.41
C CYS A 73 19.53 13.01 10.12
N PRO A 74 18.94 11.80 10.19
CA PRO A 74 18.29 11.18 9.04
C PRO A 74 17.09 12.04 8.59
N LEU A 75 17.00 12.34 7.29
CA LEU A 75 15.95 13.20 6.75
C LEU A 75 14.61 12.49 6.80
N GLY A 76 13.72 12.92 7.72
CA GLY A 76 12.31 12.50 7.72
C GLY A 76 12.08 10.99 7.78
N TYR A 77 13.03 10.21 8.32
CA TYR A 77 12.87 8.77 8.51
C TYR A 77 12.73 8.41 9.98
N ARG A 78 11.60 7.80 10.30
CA ARG A 78 11.31 7.18 11.59
C ARG A 78 10.81 5.77 11.32
N GLU A 79 11.64 4.79 11.66
CA GLU A 79 11.37 3.36 11.38
C GLU A 79 10.13 2.87 12.14
N ASP A 80 9.99 3.24 13.41
CA ASP A 80 8.81 3.01 14.24
C ASP A 80 7.53 3.51 13.58
N VAL A 81 7.54 4.76 13.10
CA VAL A 81 6.40 5.37 12.43
C VAL A 81 6.11 4.73 11.07
N ALA A 82 7.14 4.30 10.34
CA ALA A 82 6.97 3.62 9.06
C ALA A 82 6.41 2.20 9.24
N LEU A 83 6.81 1.50 10.30
CA LEU A 83 6.24 0.21 10.69
C LEU A 83 4.79 0.33 11.14
N ALA A 84 4.45 1.39 11.89
CA ALA A 84 3.06 1.67 12.25
C ALA A 84 2.20 1.90 11.00
N ALA A 85 2.67 2.71 10.03
CA ALA A 85 1.97 2.92 8.77
C ALA A 85 1.81 1.62 7.96
N TYR A 86 2.85 0.77 7.93
CA TYR A 86 2.78 -0.56 7.32
C TYR A 86 1.70 -1.44 7.96
N ALA A 87 1.62 -1.45 9.30
CA ALA A 87 0.60 -2.20 10.03
C ALA A 87 -0.81 -1.66 9.75
N LEU A 88 -1.00 -0.34 9.79
CA LEU A 88 -2.27 0.33 9.46
C LEU A 88 -2.73 0.00 8.03
N LEU A 89 -1.82 0.07 7.05
CA LEU A 89 -2.14 -0.23 5.65
C LEU A 89 -2.63 -1.68 5.48
N ASN A 90 -1.88 -2.64 6.03
CA ASN A 90 -2.22 -4.05 5.87
C ASN A 90 -3.44 -4.47 6.70
N ALA A 91 -3.63 -3.90 7.91
CA ALA A 91 -4.83 -4.14 8.70
C ALA A 91 -6.08 -3.58 8.01
N GLY A 92 -6.00 -2.34 7.49
CA GLY A 92 -7.09 -1.74 6.73
C GLY A 92 -7.41 -2.51 5.45
N LEU A 93 -6.40 -2.96 4.72
CA LEU A 93 -6.60 -3.76 3.51
C LEU A 93 -7.20 -5.14 3.85
N ALA A 94 -6.70 -5.85 4.86
CA ALA A 94 -7.24 -7.14 5.27
C ALA A 94 -8.71 -7.03 5.69
N LEU A 95 -9.06 -5.98 6.45
CA LEU A 95 -10.45 -5.72 6.83
C LEU A 95 -11.35 -5.51 5.60
N ARG A 96 -10.87 -4.78 4.58
CA ARG A 96 -11.61 -4.60 3.32
C ARG A 96 -11.79 -5.90 2.55
N VAL A 97 -10.72 -6.70 2.44
CA VAL A 97 -10.73 -7.96 1.71
C VAL A 97 -11.76 -8.94 2.27
N ILE A 98 -12.05 -8.88 3.56
CA ILE A 98 -13.07 -9.69 4.21
C ILE A 98 -14.45 -9.03 4.11
N ALA A 99 -14.57 -7.76 4.52
CA ALA A 99 -15.88 -7.11 4.65
C ALA A 99 -16.56 -6.83 3.30
N GLU A 100 -15.79 -6.41 2.29
CA GLU A 100 -16.35 -5.92 1.03
C GLU A 100 -17.03 -7.02 0.20
N PRO A 101 -16.45 -8.22 0.01
CA PRO A 101 -17.15 -9.30 -0.70
C PRO A 101 -18.40 -9.77 0.03
N ILE A 102 -18.38 -9.84 1.36
CA ILE A 102 -19.54 -10.26 2.18
C ILE A 102 -20.69 -9.26 2.04
N GLN A 103 -20.39 -7.96 2.12
CA GLN A 103 -21.39 -6.92 1.92
C GLN A 103 -21.99 -6.99 0.50
N ARG A 104 -21.13 -7.17 -0.51
CA ARG A 104 -21.53 -7.25 -1.92
C ARG A 104 -22.27 -8.53 -2.29
N SER A 105 -22.15 -9.60 -1.50
CA SER A 105 -22.90 -10.83 -1.71
C SER A 105 -24.38 -10.73 -1.28
N GLY A 106 -24.84 -9.53 -0.88
CA GLY A 106 -26.22 -9.28 -0.48
C GLY A 106 -26.48 -9.44 1.02
N ASN A 107 -25.43 -9.38 1.85
CA ASN A 107 -25.56 -9.37 3.32
C ASN A 107 -25.34 -7.94 3.86
N PRO A 108 -26.35 -7.04 3.77
CA PRO A 108 -26.23 -5.71 4.36
C PRO A 108 -26.14 -5.83 5.89
N SER A 109 -25.12 -5.22 6.49
CA SER A 109 -25.04 -5.08 7.94
C SER A 109 -24.25 -3.83 8.31
N ASP A 110 -24.73 -3.11 9.33
CA ASP A 110 -24.06 -1.92 9.85
C ASP A 110 -22.62 -2.22 10.27
N LEU A 111 -22.37 -3.43 10.78
CA LEU A 111 -21.04 -3.88 11.15
C LEU A 111 -20.07 -3.91 9.95
N LEU A 112 -20.52 -4.38 8.78
CA LEU A 112 -19.70 -4.39 7.57
C LEU A 112 -19.46 -2.97 7.05
N ASP A 113 -20.46 -2.10 7.11
CA ASP A 113 -20.35 -0.70 6.72
C ASP A 113 -19.32 0.04 7.59
N TRP A 114 -19.41 -0.11 8.91
CA TRP A 114 -18.44 0.42 9.86
C TRP A 114 -17.05 -0.18 9.69
N SER A 115 -16.96 -1.47 9.34
CA SER A 115 -15.69 -2.13 9.03
C SER A 115 -15.03 -1.53 7.78
N LEU A 116 -15.80 -1.24 6.75
CA LEU A 116 -15.29 -0.62 5.52
C LEU A 116 -14.88 0.85 5.75
N ALA A 117 -15.61 1.57 6.59
CA ALA A 117 -15.24 2.92 7.04
C ALA A 117 -13.93 2.90 7.84
N ALA A 118 -13.80 2.01 8.82
CA ALA A 118 -12.56 1.82 9.59
C ALA A 118 -11.39 1.45 8.68
N SER A 119 -11.61 0.53 7.72
CA SER A 119 -10.63 0.18 6.70
C SER A 119 -10.14 1.38 5.89
N SER A 120 -11.05 2.27 5.45
CA SER A 120 -10.69 3.51 4.74
C SER A 120 -9.81 4.41 5.60
N LEU A 121 -10.18 4.61 6.87
CA LEU A 121 -9.45 5.46 7.80
C LEU A 121 -8.03 4.94 8.07
N LEU A 122 -7.88 3.63 8.28
CA LEU A 122 -6.59 2.98 8.50
C LEU A 122 -5.67 3.13 7.27
N GLN A 123 -6.19 2.84 6.07
CA GLN A 123 -5.42 2.98 4.83
C GLN A 123 -5.05 4.45 4.55
N PHE A 124 -5.99 5.38 4.77
CA PHE A 124 -5.73 6.81 4.60
C PHE A 124 -4.66 7.31 5.57
N ALA A 125 -4.74 6.96 6.85
CA ALA A 125 -3.73 7.31 7.84
C ALA A 125 -2.34 6.77 7.46
N ALA A 126 -2.26 5.53 6.98
CA ALA A 126 -1.01 4.96 6.49
C ALA A 126 -0.43 5.76 5.30
N ILE A 127 -1.27 6.09 4.31
CA ILE A 127 -0.86 6.88 3.14
C ILE A 127 -0.34 8.25 3.56
N VAL A 128 -1.02 8.94 4.48
CA VAL A 128 -0.59 10.24 5.00
C VAL A 128 0.78 10.12 5.67
N ILE A 129 0.98 9.12 6.52
CA ILE A 129 2.26 8.90 7.20
C ILE A 129 3.39 8.63 6.19
N PHE A 130 3.16 7.73 5.24
CA PHE A 130 4.15 7.43 4.18
C PHE A 130 4.48 8.67 3.35
N THR A 131 3.46 9.45 2.97
CA THR A 131 3.63 10.68 2.21
C THR A 131 4.48 11.69 2.98
N VAL A 132 4.17 11.96 4.24
CA VAL A 132 4.94 12.90 5.08
C VAL A 132 6.39 12.46 5.23
N GLN A 133 6.65 11.17 5.43
CA GLN A 133 8.02 10.66 5.58
C GLN A 133 8.82 10.70 4.27
N LEU A 134 8.20 10.37 3.13
CA LEU A 134 8.87 10.35 1.83
C LEU A 134 9.03 11.77 1.25
N TRP A 135 8.05 12.66 1.44
CA TRP A 135 8.08 14.04 0.93
C TRP A 135 9.33 14.79 1.41
N ARG A 136 9.69 14.61 2.68
CA ARG A 136 10.89 15.24 3.28
C ARG A 136 12.22 14.74 2.69
N ARG A 137 12.19 13.70 1.85
CA ARG A 137 13.38 13.11 1.20
C ARG A 137 13.49 13.44 -0.28
N ILE A 138 12.49 14.10 -0.86
CA ILE A 138 12.55 14.57 -2.24
C ILE A 138 13.39 15.86 -2.25
N ILE A 139 14.72 15.70 -2.39
CA ILE A 139 15.67 16.81 -2.39
C ILE A 139 15.96 17.21 -3.85
N PRO A 140 15.82 18.49 -4.24
CA PRO A 140 16.33 18.97 -5.52
C PRO A 140 17.84 18.76 -5.59
N ARG A 141 18.35 18.12 -6.65
CA ARG A 141 19.79 18.10 -6.90
C ARG A 141 20.26 19.54 -7.08
N ARG A 142 21.13 20.03 -6.19
CA ARG A 142 21.86 21.28 -6.46
C ARG A 142 22.71 21.01 -7.69
N ALA A 143 22.38 21.63 -8.82
CA ALA A 143 23.27 21.65 -9.96
C ALA A 143 24.59 22.27 -9.47
N SER A 144 25.67 21.49 -9.48
CA SER A 144 27.00 22.04 -9.28
C SER A 144 27.22 23.06 -10.39
N ARG A 145 27.26 24.34 -10.04
CA ARG A 145 27.85 25.36 -10.92
C ARG A 145 29.29 24.91 -11.15
N SER A 146 29.57 24.37 -12.33
CA SER A 146 30.91 24.29 -12.89
C SER A 146 31.35 25.72 -13.21
N LEU A 147 31.72 26.46 -12.17
CA LEU A 147 32.56 27.64 -12.26
C LEU A 147 33.92 27.12 -11.81
N ASP A 148 34.73 26.64 -12.76
CA ASP A 148 36.19 26.49 -12.66
C ASP A 148 36.69 25.88 -13.98
N ALA A 149 36.85 26.75 -14.97
CA ALA A 149 37.68 26.65 -16.18
C ALA A 149 37.27 27.86 -17.05
N SER A 150 37.71 29.06 -16.66
CA SER A 150 38.95 29.72 -17.11
C SER A 150 38.79 30.32 -18.49
#